data_AF-A0A0D0SBW2-F1
#
_entry.id   AF-A0A0D0SBW2-F1
#
_cell.length_a   1.000
_cell.length_b   1.000
_cell.length_c   1.000
_cell.angle_alpha   90.00
_cell.angle_beta   90.00
_cell.angle_gamma   90.00
#
_symmetry.space_group_name_H-M   'P 1'
#
loop_
_entity.id
_entity.type
_entity.pdbx_description
1 polymer ?
#
loop_
_entity_poly.entity_id
_entity_poly.type
_entity_poly.pdbx_seq_one_letter_code
_entity_poly.pdbx_strand_id
1 'polypeptide(L)' 'MADITNKKAMLLQNLQDAGLDDEHIKCCMSMAEEYSDVKMLPTLLQYRTVLLDTIHEKQDKLECLDYLIFQLQSKKQTI' A
#
# COMPACT_ATOMS: atom_id res chain seq x y z
N MET A 1 -26.25 5.82 -19.09
CA MET A 1 -25.96 6.67 -17.90
C MET A 1 -25.59 5.83 -16.69
N ALA A 2 -26.34 4.77 -16.33
CA ALA A 2 -26.05 3.91 -15.17
C ALA A 2 -24.67 3.22 -15.17
N ASP A 3 -24.18 2.76 -16.33
CA ASP A 3 -22.91 2.01 -16.41
C ASP A 3 -21.65 2.84 -16.10
N ILE A 4 -21.64 4.13 -16.43
CA ILE A 4 -20.47 5.00 -16.23
C ILE A 4 -20.34 5.35 -14.74
N THR A 5 -21.47 5.68 -14.10
CA THR A 5 -21.53 5.94 -12.67
C THR A 5 -21.10 4.72 -11.86
N ASN A 6 -21.50 3.51 -12.29
CA ASN A 6 -21.12 2.27 -11.63
C ASN A 6 -19.60 2.01 -11.72
N LYS A 7 -18.99 2.21 -12.91
CA LYS A 7 -17.54 2.05 -13.10
C LYS A 7 -16.71 3.01 -12.24
N LYS A 8 -17.13 4.28 -12.12
CA LYS A 8 -16.45 5.26 -11.25
C LYS A 8 -16.58 4.91 -9.78
N ALA A 9 -17.74 4.45 -9.34
CA ALA A 9 -17.96 4.02 -7.96
C ALA A 9 -17.08 2.80 -7.61
N MET A 10 -16.99 1.81 -8.51
CA MET A 10 -16.11 0.66 -8.34
C MET A 10 -14.63 1.06 -8.28
N LEU A 11 -14.21 1.99 -9.14
CA LEU A 11 -12.84 2.49 -9.11
C LEU A 11 -12.51 3.18 -7.78
N LEU A 12 -13.38 4.08 -7.33
CA LEU A 12 -13.23 4.76 -6.04
C LEU A 12 -13.10 3.76 -4.88
N GLN A 13 -13.99 2.77 -4.82
CA GLN A 13 -13.95 1.73 -3.80
C GLN A 13 -12.64 0.94 -3.83
N ASN A 14 -12.18 0.53 -5.01
CA ASN A 14 -10.91 -0.19 -5.16
C ASN A 14 -9.71 0.63 -4.68
N LEU A 15 -9.70 1.94 -4.92
CA LEU A 15 -8.62 2.82 -4.46
C LEU A 15 -8.64 2.98 -2.93
N GLN A 16 -9.84 3.06 -2.33
CA GLN A 16 -10.01 3.09 -0.88
C GLN A 16 -9.58 1.77 -0.23
N ASP A 17 -9.99 0.63 -0.80
CA ASP A 17 -9.63 -0.70 -0.31
C ASP A 17 -8.12 -0.97 -0.44
N ALA A 18 -7.46 -0.35 -1.42
CA ALA A 18 -6.00 -0.37 -1.56
C ALA A 18 -5.27 0.54 -0.54
N GLY A 19 -6.01 1.31 0.26
CA GLY A 19 -5.48 2.16 1.32
C GLY A 19 -4.84 3.46 0.83
N LEU A 20 -5.13 3.89 -0.41
CA LEU A 20 -4.67 5.20 -0.88
C LEU A 20 -5.33 6.30 -0.05
N ASP A 21 -4.59 7.37 0.24
CA ASP A 21 -5.16 8.53 0.91
C ASP A 21 -6.07 9.36 -0.02
N ASP A 22 -6.83 10.27 0.58
CA ASP A 22 -7.81 11.10 -0.12
C ASP A 22 -7.19 11.99 -1.20
N GLU A 23 -5.91 12.38 -1.08
CA GLU A 23 -5.23 13.21 -2.07
C GLU A 23 -4.87 12.39 -3.31
N HIS A 24 -4.30 11.20 -3.13
CA HIS A 24 -3.99 10.28 -4.22
C HIS A 24 -5.26 9.77 -4.90
N ILE A 25 -6.33 9.48 -4.13
CA ILE A 25 -7.63 9.09 -4.68
C ILE A 25 -8.19 10.20 -5.58
N LYS A 26 -8.18 11.45 -5.15
CA LYS A 26 -8.66 12.59 -5.97
C LYS A 26 -7.87 12.74 -7.26
N CYS A 27 -6.55 12.57 -7.21
CA CYS A 27 -5.68 12.60 -8.38
C CYS A 27 -6.05 11.49 -9.37
N CYS A 28 -6.15 10.24 -8.90
CA CYS A 28 -6.56 9.09 -9.71
C CYS A 28 -7.95 9.26 -10.32
N MET A 29 -8.92 9.74 -9.55
CA MET A 29 -10.28 9.97 -10.02
C MET A 29 -10.33 11.08 -11.09
N SER A 30 -9.54 12.14 -10.94
CA SER A 30 -9.45 13.22 -11.95
C SER A 30 -8.82 12.71 -13.25
N MET A 31 -7.77 11.89 -13.17
CA MET A 31 -7.15 11.25 -14.34
C MET A 31 -8.10 10.28 -15.06
N ALA A 32 -8.99 9.60 -14.33
CA ALA A 32 -9.99 8.71 -14.90
C ALA A 32 -11.07 9.46 -15.72
N GLU A 33 -11.29 10.75 -15.46
CA GLU A 33 -12.25 11.58 -16.20
C GLU A 33 -11.66 12.14 -17.51
N GLU A 34 -10.34 12.33 -17.57
CA GLU A 34 -9.59 12.97 -18.67
C GLU A 34 -8.73 12.01 -19.50
N TYR A 35 -9.22 10.81 -19.85
CA TYR A 35 -8.57 9.80 -20.71
C TYR A 35 -7.67 8.74 -20.03
N SER A 36 -8.14 7.49 -20.18
CA SER A 36 -7.42 6.22 -20.30
C SER A 36 -6.58 5.75 -19.11
N ASP A 37 -6.90 4.54 -18.64
CA ASP A 37 -6.22 3.73 -17.61
C ASP A 37 -4.67 3.78 -17.68
N VAL A 38 -4.12 4.08 -18.86
CA VAL A 38 -2.70 4.27 -19.16
C VAL A 38 -2.00 5.28 -18.23
N LYS A 39 -2.67 6.36 -17.80
CA LYS A 39 -2.06 7.35 -16.89
C LYS A 39 -2.13 6.94 -15.42
N MET A 40 -3.14 6.14 -15.05
CA MET A 40 -3.31 5.67 -13.67
C MET A 40 -2.35 4.55 -13.32
N LEU A 41 -2.04 3.67 -14.28
CA LEU A 41 -1.21 2.49 -14.04
C LEU A 41 0.18 2.84 -13.46
N PRO A 42 0.95 3.82 -13.98
CA PRO A 42 2.22 4.23 -13.38
C PRO A 42 2.07 4.70 -11.92
N THR A 43 1.04 5.49 -11.61
CA THR A 43 0.76 5.97 -10.25
C THR A 43 0.48 4.82 -9.29
N LEU A 44 -0.33 3.85 -9.71
CA LEU A 44 -0.65 2.68 -8.90
C LEU A 44 0.57 1.77 -8.70
N LEU A 45 1.42 1.62 -9.71
CA LEU A 45 2.67 0.86 -9.61
C LEU A 45 3.66 1.54 -8.65
N GLN A 46 3.75 2.87 -8.69
CA GLN A 46 4.57 3.62 -7.74
C GLN A 46 4.07 3.44 -6.30
N TYR A 47 2.77 3.53 -6.08
CA TYR A 47 2.17 3.28 -4.76
C TYR A 47 2.42 1.86 -4.27
N ARG A 48 2.34 0.85 -5.15
CA ARG A 48 2.73 -0.53 -4.83
C ARG A 48 4.18 -0.64 -4.34
N THR A 49 5.11 0.10 -4.95
CA THR A 49 6.51 0.12 -4.51
C THR A 49 6.64 0.70 -3.11
N VAL A 50 5.95 1.80 -2.79
CA VAL A 50 5.94 2.40 -1.44
C VAL A 50 5.43 1.41 -0.38
N LEU A 51 4.38 0.66 -0.71
CA LEU A 51 3.86 -0.39 0.18
C LEU A 51 4.90 -1.50 0.42
N LEU A 52 5.60 -1.95 -0.63
CA LEU A 52 6.66 -2.95 -0.50
C LEU A 52 7.82 -2.43 0.34
N ASP A 53 8.27 -1.19 0.10
CA ASP A 53 9.34 -0.57 0.87
C ASP A 53 8.97 -0.48 2.36
N THR A 54 7.71 -0.12 2.65
CA THR A 54 7.19 -0.09 4.03
C THR A 54 7.22 -1.49 4.65
N ILE A 55 6.79 -2.53 3.93
CA ILE A 55 6.83 -3.92 4.42
C ILE A 55 8.26 -4.34 4.72
N HIS A 56 9.20 -4.09 3.80
CA HIS A 56 10.61 -4.42 3.99
C HIS A 56 11.20 -3.70 5.19
N GLU A 57 10.91 -2.40 5.37
CA GLU A 57 11.36 -1.63 6.54
C GLU A 57 10.83 -2.22 7.86
N LYS A 58 9.56 -2.64 7.89
CA LYS A 58 8.98 -3.28 9.07
C LYS A 58 9.58 -4.67 9.31
N GLN A 59 9.85 -5.42 8.25
CA GLN A 59 10.50 -6.73 8.34
C GLN A 59 11.92 -6.61 8.91
N ASP A 60 12.75 -5.69 8.40
CA ASP A 60 14.11 -5.46 8.91
C ASP A 60 14.12 -5.13 10.41
N LYS A 61 13.16 -4.31 10.85
CA LYS A 61 12.98 -3.98 12.26
C LYS A 61 12.56 -5.19 13.09
N LEU A 62 11.68 -6.03 12.56
CA LEU A 62 11.22 -7.25 13.21
C LEU A 62 12.37 -8.24 13.38
N GLU A 63 13.18 -8.47 12.32
CA GLU A 63 14.34 -9.34 12.37
C GLU A 63 15.36 -8.89 13.43
N CYS A 64 15.64 -7.58 13.49
CA CYS A 64 16.50 -7.01 14.53
C CYS A 64 15.94 -7.23 15.94
N LEU A 65 14.63 -7.06 16.10
CA LEU A 65 13.95 -7.26 17.38
C LEU A 65 13.95 -8.73 17.80
N ASP A 66 13.66 -9.65 16.88
CA ASP A 66 13.65 -11.09 17.11
C ASP A 66 15.05 -11.59 17.52
N TYR A 67 16.09 -11.07 16.87
CA TYR A 67 17.47 -11.37 17.27
C TYR A 67 17.78 -10.90 18.69
N LEU A 68 17.34 -9.69 19.07
CA LEU A 68 17.50 -9.19 20.43
C LEU A 68 16.77 -10.07 21.44
N ILE A 69 15.53 -10.46 21.15
CA ILE A 69 14.73 -11.36 21.99
C ILE A 69 15.44 -12.71 22.16
N PHE A 70 15.92 -13.31 21.07
CA PHE A 70 16.65 -14.58 21.10
C PHE A 70 17.90 -14.48 21.98
N GLN A 71 18.69 -13.40 21.88
CA GLN A 71 19.85 -13.20 22.75
C GLN A 71 19.47 -13.14 24.23
N LEU A 72 18.39 -12.42 24.56
CA LEU A 72 17.92 -12.27 25.94
C LEU A 72 17.36 -13.59 26.51
N GLN A 73 16.70 -14.38 25.68
CA GLN A 73 16.21 -15.72 26.06
C GLN A 73 17.35 -16.72 26.24
N SER A 74 18.34 -16.71 25.34
CA SER A 74 19.51 -17.60 25.43
C SER A 74 20.35 -17.32 26.66
N LYS A 75 20.47 -16.06 27.09
CA LYS A 75 21.16 -15.69 28.35
C LYS A 75 20.42 -16.16 29.61
N LYS A 76 19.13 -16.47 29.55
CA LYS A 76 18.34 -16.99 30.69
C LYS A 76 18.48 -18.50 30.90
N GLN A 77 19.04 -19.26 29.95
CA GLN A 77 19.22 -20.72 30.08
C GLN A 77 20.58 -21.12 30.69
N THR A 78 21.48 -20.15 30.91
CA THR A 78 22.78 -20.40 31.55
C THR A 78 22.75 -20.01 33.03
N ILE A 79 21.88 -20.64 33.82
CA ILE A 79 21.98 -20.70 35.30
C ILE A 79 21.52 -22.08 35.75
#